data_AF-A0A947HP10-F1
#
_entry.id   AF-A0A947HP10-F1
#
_cell.length_a   1.000
_cell.length_b   1.000
_cell.length_c   1.000
_cell.angle_alpha   90.00
_cell.angle_beta   90.00
_cell.angle_gamma   90.00
#
_symmetry.space_group_name_H-M   'P 1'
#
loop_
_entity.id
_entity.type
_entity.pdbx_description
1 polymer ?
#
loop_
_entity_poly.entity_id
_entity_poly.type
_entity_poly.pdbx_seq_one_letter_code
_entity_poly.pdbx_strand_id
1 'polypeptide(L)'
;MRRFLLSPVSLVLTAALALSGVVAIAAPPGPAVVLHEPIPEPEGLMAAPSSSPVFVYETGDGATELPASIQVGDQSLKAPAATLQGTGEDLLYRSAPAGTKPQPGTLQNLDGAYRPDRVTDREPWLTYHAVFDPDPIPFKRNNAKDRVLPDGTLSINDPTLQEIAVVGNSAGIGREVFFGSVLLELQPEIPVPLPSISPESRVLSYETIPRVDVAFSKDGADNYFVAMRDGDGPAKRVRINFVMDAPSSWFEYTLSPAVTVDDVPEELKPVLPRELRKPVERVLDAIGVSPADGYTAALQKLVYWFRDFETGKLGKSGGNVYLDLALGKKGVCRHRAYAFVITAQGLGIPSRFVSNEAHTFVESWVPGTGWIRIDLGGGAEGMNVRNAAEKSRHATNPARDPFGFPEAFRAAYSQQATSPDGATEPSTDGGPAPDGLRGLPAALPRAGRPGPARGGGRRRPVVPAAARHVAAPEDPREPTHIDLQPVASRLYRGDPLRVVGHVAAESGPVAGVPVRISLIDPATNAIAHVLATARTDSHGAFSAAVVIPADADLGAWELVVEYEGDAARAPCTSD
;
A
#
# COMPACT_ATOMS: atom_id res chain seq x y z
N MET A 1 -4.11 54.71 73.63
CA MET A 1 -2.83 54.94 74.35
C MET A 1 -2.11 53.60 74.51
N ARG A 2 -0.86 53.53 73.99
CA ARG A 2 0.27 52.63 74.32
C ARG A 2 0.01 51.10 74.41
N ARG A 3 0.54 50.28 73.49
CA ARG A 3 1.92 49.70 73.43
C ARG A 3 2.21 48.82 74.67
N PHE A 4 2.73 47.58 74.67
CA PHE A 4 3.66 46.80 73.82
C PHE A 4 3.66 45.35 74.40
N LEU A 5 3.62 44.27 73.60
CA LEU A 5 4.73 43.42 73.08
C LEU A 5 5.29 42.30 74.02
N LEU A 6 5.37 41.10 73.42
CA LEU A 6 6.39 40.02 73.52
C LEU A 6 6.13 38.75 74.39
N SER A 7 5.99 37.64 73.63
CA SER A 7 6.39 36.19 73.76
C SER A 7 7.51 35.83 74.78
N PRO A 8 7.92 34.55 75.04
CA PRO A 8 7.59 33.27 74.35
C PRO A 8 7.52 31.92 75.16
N VAL A 9 7.08 30.83 74.48
CA VAL A 9 7.60 29.43 74.40
C VAL A 9 7.47 28.38 75.57
N SER A 10 6.74 27.27 75.23
CA SER A 10 6.94 25.81 75.54
C SER A 10 6.84 25.26 76.99
N LEU A 11 6.38 24.04 77.33
CA LEU A 11 5.89 22.79 76.69
C LEU A 11 5.27 21.86 77.79
N VAL A 12 4.64 20.75 77.38
CA VAL A 12 4.32 19.46 78.10
C VAL A 12 2.95 19.38 78.82
N LEU A 13 1.90 18.74 78.29
CA LEU A 13 1.57 17.30 78.03
C LEU A 13 1.04 16.53 79.25
N THR A 14 -0.25 16.15 79.23
CA THR A 14 -0.76 14.91 79.88
C THR A 14 -2.07 14.47 79.23
N ALA A 15 -2.18 13.16 79.01
CA ALA A 15 -3.28 12.44 78.36
C ALA A 15 -4.26 11.82 79.39
N ALA A 16 -5.51 11.57 78.98
CA ALA A 16 -6.36 10.50 79.52
C ALA A 16 -7.48 10.09 78.54
N LEU A 17 -7.47 8.79 78.23
CA LEU A 17 -8.50 7.91 77.65
C LEU A 17 -9.74 7.79 78.58
N ALA A 18 -10.94 7.29 78.24
CA ALA A 18 -11.58 6.73 77.04
C ALA A 18 -13.07 6.41 77.37
N LEU A 19 -13.73 5.76 76.39
CA LEU A 19 -15.04 5.08 76.33
C LEU A 19 -16.26 5.92 75.92
N SER A 20 -17.21 5.43 75.12
CA SER A 20 -17.30 4.39 74.08
C SER A 20 -18.76 4.42 73.64
N GLY A 21 -19.04 4.66 72.37
CA GLY A 21 -20.39 4.57 71.81
C GLY A 21 -20.35 4.53 70.30
N VAL A 22 -20.47 3.33 69.73
CA VAL A 22 -20.39 3.07 68.29
C VAL A 22 -21.67 3.54 67.62
N VAL A 23 -21.57 4.62 66.86
CA VAL A 23 -22.46 4.94 65.74
C VAL A 23 -21.53 5.15 64.54
N ALA A 24 -21.65 4.29 63.53
CA ALA A 24 -20.90 4.42 62.29
C ALA A 24 -21.45 5.62 61.51
N ILE A 25 -20.90 6.80 61.82
CA ILE A 25 -21.07 8.01 61.01
C ILE A 25 -19.99 7.95 59.93
N ALA A 26 -20.42 7.84 58.67
CA ALA A 26 -19.55 7.87 57.51
C ALA A 26 -18.70 9.14 57.54
N ALA A 27 -17.38 8.97 57.60
CA ALA A 27 -16.45 10.07 57.43
C ALA A 27 -16.46 10.53 55.96
N PRO A 28 -16.45 11.84 55.69
CA PRO A 28 -16.34 12.34 54.33
C PRO A 28 -15.00 11.90 53.72
N PRO A 29 -14.96 11.50 52.43
CA PRO A 29 -13.71 11.18 51.78
C PRO A 29 -12.79 12.40 51.85
N GLY A 30 -11.55 12.18 52.32
CA GLY A 30 -10.48 13.15 52.21
C GLY A 30 -10.25 13.54 50.74
N PRO A 31 -9.60 14.69 50.46
CA PRO A 31 -9.42 15.18 49.11
C PRO A 31 -8.75 14.10 48.26
N ALA A 32 -9.50 13.61 47.27
CA ALA A 32 -8.96 12.75 46.24
C ALA A 32 -7.83 13.51 45.57
N VAL A 33 -6.63 12.92 45.58
CA VAL A 33 -5.57 13.30 44.66
C VAL A 33 -6.15 13.05 43.27
N VAL A 34 -6.51 14.14 42.60
CA VAL A 34 -6.97 14.17 41.22
C VAL A 34 -5.78 13.77 40.37
N LEU A 35 -5.65 12.48 40.07
CA LEU A 35 -4.82 11.98 38.99
C LEU A 35 -5.63 12.12 37.70
N HIS A 36 -5.38 13.24 37.04
CA HIS A 36 -5.73 13.60 35.67
C HIS A 36 -7.16 14.11 35.43
N GLU A 37 -7.20 15.43 35.20
CA GLU A 37 -8.23 16.13 34.42
C GLU A 37 -8.40 15.47 33.05
N PRO A 38 -9.62 15.39 32.47
CA PRO A 38 -9.81 14.85 31.13
C PRO A 38 -9.02 15.70 30.13
N ILE A 39 -8.06 15.06 29.46
CA ILE A 39 -7.37 15.66 28.31
C ILE A 39 -8.46 15.85 27.24
N PRO A 40 -8.74 17.09 26.79
CA PRO A 40 -9.58 17.28 25.62
C PRO A 40 -8.93 16.54 24.45
N GLU A 41 -9.72 15.72 23.75
CA GLU A 41 -9.35 15.02 22.51
C GLU A 41 -8.38 15.89 21.69
N PRO A 42 -7.13 15.45 21.47
CA PRO A 42 -6.28 16.12 20.50
C PRO A 42 -6.85 15.83 19.12
N GLU A 43 -7.55 16.81 18.55
CA GLU A 43 -7.67 16.95 17.10
C GLU A 43 -6.25 16.81 16.52
N GLY A 44 -5.96 15.68 15.84
CA GLY A 44 -4.71 15.51 15.09
C GLY A 44 -3.74 14.43 15.55
N LEU A 45 -4.17 13.36 16.24
CA LEU A 45 -3.34 12.16 16.38
C LEU A 45 -3.72 11.08 15.35
N MET A 46 -2.77 10.94 14.43
CA MET A 46 -2.77 10.13 13.23
C MET A 46 -2.91 8.64 13.56
N ALA A 47 -3.89 7.98 12.94
CA ALA A 47 -3.89 6.54 12.84
C ALA A 47 -2.65 6.11 12.03
N ALA A 48 -1.83 5.22 12.59
CA ALA A 48 -0.75 4.60 11.84
C ALA A 48 -1.32 3.84 10.63
N PRO A 49 -0.56 3.70 9.53
CA PRO A 49 -0.98 2.88 8.39
C PRO A 49 -1.11 1.42 8.85
N SER A 50 -2.33 0.90 8.74
CA SER A 50 -2.64 -0.52 8.83
C SER A 50 -2.15 -1.24 7.58
N SER A 51 -0.88 -1.63 7.52
CA SER A 51 -0.45 -2.71 6.64
C SER A 51 -0.03 -3.91 7.50
N SER A 52 -0.98 -4.85 7.64
CA SER A 52 -0.76 -6.15 8.27
C SER A 52 0.18 -7.02 7.42
N PRO A 53 1.03 -7.87 8.05
CA PRO A 53 2.09 -8.58 7.36
C PRO A 53 1.57 -9.60 6.34
N VAL A 54 2.27 -9.66 5.21
CA VAL A 54 2.07 -10.63 4.14
C VAL A 54 3.12 -11.73 4.24
N PHE A 55 2.66 -12.99 4.35
CA PHE A 55 3.53 -14.17 4.31
C PHE A 55 3.57 -14.78 2.91
N VAL A 56 4.78 -15.07 2.44
CA VAL A 56 5.02 -15.91 1.26
C VAL A 56 5.35 -17.30 1.77
N TYR A 57 4.51 -18.30 1.46
CA TYR A 57 4.75 -19.67 1.92
C TYR A 57 5.87 -20.31 1.10
N GLU A 58 6.96 -20.74 1.74
CA GLU A 58 8.04 -21.51 1.11
C GLU A 58 7.88 -23.02 1.32
N THR A 59 7.99 -23.76 0.22
CA THR A 59 8.61 -25.08 0.18
C THR A 59 10.13 -24.93 0.17
N GLY A 60 10.80 -25.27 1.28
CA GLY A 60 12.26 -25.51 1.34
C GLY A 60 13.17 -24.28 1.47
N ASP A 61 14.29 -24.47 2.17
CA ASP A 61 15.27 -23.45 2.57
C ASP A 61 15.78 -22.57 1.42
N GLY A 62 15.52 -21.25 1.49
CA GLY A 62 16.17 -20.25 0.64
C GLY A 62 15.81 -20.34 -0.85
N ALA A 63 14.64 -20.88 -1.18
CA ALA A 63 14.26 -21.17 -2.55
C ALA A 63 13.90 -19.90 -3.33
N THR A 64 14.66 -19.61 -4.39
CA THR A 64 14.24 -18.68 -5.47
C THR A 64 13.06 -19.23 -6.29
N GLU A 65 12.54 -20.40 -5.92
CA GLU A 65 11.38 -21.04 -6.55
C GLU A 65 10.10 -20.25 -6.26
N LEU A 66 9.20 -20.24 -7.23
CA LEU A 66 7.94 -19.54 -7.13
C LEU A 66 7.05 -20.22 -6.06
N PRO A 67 6.54 -19.48 -5.06
CA PRO A 67 5.68 -20.02 -4.02
C PRO A 67 4.33 -20.42 -4.59
N ALA A 68 3.69 -21.45 -4.02
CA ALA A 68 2.36 -21.90 -4.46
C ALA A 68 1.24 -20.90 -4.11
N SER A 69 1.44 -20.08 -3.08
CA SER A 69 0.51 -19.04 -2.65
C SER A 69 1.21 -17.91 -1.88
N ILE A 70 0.55 -16.75 -1.85
CA ILE A 70 0.91 -15.59 -1.01
C ILE A 70 -0.29 -15.19 -0.15
N GLN A 71 -0.02 -14.65 1.04
CA GLN A 71 -1.06 -14.18 1.96
C GLN A 71 -1.21 -12.65 1.88
N VAL A 72 -2.34 -12.13 1.42
CA VAL A 72 -2.64 -10.69 1.37
C VAL A 72 -3.78 -10.36 2.32
N GLY A 73 -3.46 -9.73 3.46
CA GLY A 73 -4.41 -9.57 4.56
C GLY A 73 -4.92 -10.94 5.01
N ASP A 74 -6.25 -11.13 4.99
CA ASP A 74 -6.89 -12.41 5.36
C ASP A 74 -7.03 -13.38 4.17
N GLN A 75 -6.61 -12.99 2.97
CA GLN A 75 -6.78 -13.80 1.75
C GLN A 75 -5.49 -14.53 1.35
N SER A 76 -5.61 -15.82 1.02
CA SER A 76 -4.54 -16.58 0.38
C SER A 76 -4.75 -16.62 -1.13
N LEU A 77 -3.86 -15.97 -1.88
CA LEU A 77 -3.86 -15.94 -3.35
C LEU A 77 -2.97 -17.05 -3.90
N LYS A 78 -3.41 -17.72 -4.96
CA LYS A 78 -2.66 -18.81 -5.59
C LYS A 78 -1.71 -18.30 -6.67
N ALA A 79 -0.61 -19.02 -6.88
CA ALA A 79 0.30 -18.74 -7.98
C ALA A 79 -0.42 -18.77 -9.34
N PRO A 80 -0.07 -17.86 -10.27
CA PRO A 80 -0.63 -17.86 -11.62
C PRO A 80 -0.36 -19.18 -12.35
N ALA A 81 -1.25 -19.54 -13.29
CA ALA A 81 -1.09 -20.75 -14.07
C ALA A 81 0.23 -20.77 -14.85
N ALA A 82 0.91 -21.90 -14.76
CA ALA A 82 2.18 -22.17 -15.43
C ALA A 82 1.97 -22.60 -16.90
N THR A 83 1.53 -21.68 -17.78
CA THR A 83 1.26 -22.01 -19.21
C THR A 83 1.64 -20.91 -20.21
N LEU A 84 2.10 -21.34 -21.39
CA LEU A 84 2.35 -20.50 -22.56
C LEU A 84 1.07 -20.07 -23.29
N GLN A 85 0.00 -20.87 -23.19
CA GLN A 85 -1.24 -20.60 -23.94
C GLN A 85 -1.96 -19.36 -23.42
N GLY A 86 -1.65 -18.92 -22.19
CA GLY A 86 -2.20 -17.72 -21.59
C GLY A 86 -3.71 -17.78 -21.38
N THR A 87 -4.30 -16.65 -20.99
CA THR A 87 -5.75 -16.50 -20.81
C THR A 87 -6.47 -16.06 -22.08
N GLY A 88 -5.74 -15.86 -23.19
CA GLY A 88 -6.25 -15.23 -24.42
C GLY A 88 -6.34 -13.71 -24.34
N GLU A 89 -6.18 -13.11 -23.15
CA GLU A 89 -6.15 -11.65 -22.93
C GLU A 89 -4.76 -11.12 -22.53
N ASP A 90 -3.76 -11.99 -22.52
CA ASP A 90 -2.39 -11.64 -22.18
C ASP A 90 -1.77 -10.67 -23.19
N LEU A 91 -0.99 -9.74 -22.65
CA LEU A 91 -0.12 -8.88 -23.43
C LEU A 91 1.19 -9.62 -23.76
N LEU A 92 1.65 -9.53 -25.01
CA LEU A 92 3.01 -9.97 -25.38
C LEU A 92 4.00 -8.81 -25.22
N TYR A 93 4.85 -8.92 -24.21
CA TYR A 93 5.94 -8.01 -23.92
C TYR A 93 7.17 -8.33 -24.78
N ARG A 94 7.73 -7.33 -25.47
CA ARG A 94 8.90 -7.49 -26.34
C ARG A 94 9.71 -6.20 -26.40
N SER A 95 11.00 -6.29 -26.73
CA SER A 95 11.78 -5.08 -27.02
C SER A 95 11.29 -4.45 -28.32
N ALA A 96 10.99 -3.16 -28.29
CA ALA A 96 10.70 -2.38 -29.49
C ALA A 96 12.00 -1.83 -30.09
N PRO A 97 12.21 -1.91 -31.41
CA PRO A 97 13.27 -1.14 -32.06
C PRO A 97 13.04 0.37 -31.85
N ALA A 98 14.10 1.14 -31.59
CA ALA A 98 14.03 2.58 -31.44
C ALA A 98 13.31 3.25 -32.63
N GLY A 99 12.37 4.15 -32.34
CA GLY A 99 11.63 4.92 -33.35
C GLY A 99 10.44 4.21 -34.02
N THR A 100 10.01 3.05 -33.50
CA THR A 100 8.77 2.40 -33.96
C THR A 100 7.53 3.07 -33.37
N LYS A 101 6.48 3.27 -34.18
CA LYS A 101 5.20 3.81 -33.70
C LYS A 101 4.58 2.85 -32.67
N PRO A 102 4.01 3.35 -31.55
CA PRO A 102 3.40 2.49 -30.54
C PRO A 102 2.30 1.63 -31.15
N GLN A 103 2.36 0.31 -30.96
CA GLN A 103 1.21 -0.56 -31.17
C GLN A 103 0.42 -0.68 -29.86
N PRO A 104 -0.92 -0.76 -29.92
CA PRO A 104 -1.72 -1.15 -28.75
C PRO A 104 -1.18 -2.46 -28.19
N GLY A 105 -0.81 -2.46 -26.91
CA GLY A 105 -0.28 -3.66 -26.26
C GLY A 105 1.21 -3.95 -26.47
N THR A 106 1.97 -3.04 -27.06
CA THR A 106 3.42 -2.99 -26.86
C THR A 106 3.73 -1.96 -25.78
N LEU A 107 4.55 -2.32 -24.78
CA LEU A 107 5.07 -1.34 -23.84
C LEU A 107 5.75 -0.20 -24.63
N GLN A 108 5.21 1.00 -24.45
CA GLN A 108 5.54 2.18 -25.25
C GLN A 108 7.01 2.58 -25.12
N ASN A 109 7.53 3.16 -26.21
CA ASN A 109 8.67 4.09 -26.25
C ASN A 109 9.85 3.75 -25.35
N LEU A 110 10.60 2.70 -25.73
CA LEU A 110 12.02 2.57 -25.35
C LEU A 110 12.85 3.78 -25.82
N ASP A 111 12.33 4.61 -26.73
CA ASP A 111 12.87 5.91 -27.10
C ASP A 111 13.12 6.83 -25.88
N GLY A 112 12.62 6.46 -24.69
CA GLY A 112 12.99 7.04 -23.40
C GLY A 112 12.39 8.42 -23.15
N ALA A 113 11.79 9.06 -24.16
CA ALA A 113 11.33 10.44 -24.12
C ALA A 113 9.80 10.57 -24.19
N TYR A 114 9.24 11.54 -23.46
CA TYR A 114 7.84 11.97 -23.55
C TYR A 114 7.77 13.45 -23.91
N ARG A 115 6.98 13.75 -24.95
CA ARG A 115 6.67 15.12 -25.38
C ARG A 115 5.19 15.36 -25.17
N PRO A 116 4.81 16.47 -24.51
CA PRO A 116 3.41 16.78 -24.31
C PRO A 116 2.75 17.14 -25.65
N ASP A 117 1.48 16.75 -25.79
CA ASP A 117 0.60 17.26 -26.83
C ASP A 117 -0.31 18.37 -26.25
N ARG A 118 -1.22 18.89 -27.09
CA ARG A 118 -2.21 19.91 -26.69
C ARG A 118 -3.64 19.37 -26.67
N VAL A 119 -3.82 18.06 -26.90
CA VAL A 119 -5.13 17.39 -27.01
C VAL A 119 -5.61 17.05 -25.60
N THR A 120 -6.31 18.02 -25.02
CA THR A 120 -6.70 18.06 -23.61
C THR A 120 -8.17 17.69 -23.38
N ASP A 121 -8.87 17.30 -24.44
CA ASP A 121 -10.24 16.79 -24.39
C ASP A 121 -10.33 15.45 -23.66
N ARG A 122 -11.55 15.03 -23.32
CA ARG A 122 -11.79 13.73 -22.70
C ARG A 122 -11.28 12.60 -23.57
N GLU A 123 -10.74 11.60 -22.93
CA GLU A 123 -10.39 10.36 -23.60
C GLU A 123 -11.58 9.41 -23.54
N PRO A 124 -11.79 8.61 -24.60
CA PRO A 124 -12.78 7.55 -24.58
C PRO A 124 -12.33 6.44 -23.61
N TRP A 125 -12.85 5.24 -23.80
CA TRP A 125 -12.47 4.08 -23.00
C TRP A 125 -10.98 3.75 -23.12
N LEU A 126 -10.29 3.73 -21.98
CA LEU A 126 -8.90 3.30 -21.87
C LEU A 126 -8.82 1.80 -21.62
N THR A 127 -7.76 1.14 -22.08
CA THR A 127 -7.56 -0.30 -21.89
C THR A 127 -6.38 -0.53 -20.97
N TYR A 128 -6.63 -1.16 -19.81
CA TYR A 128 -5.63 -1.57 -18.85
C TYR A 128 -5.48 -3.10 -18.89
N HIS A 129 -4.25 -3.61 -18.89
CA HIS A 129 -3.99 -5.04 -18.80
C HIS A 129 -3.50 -5.41 -17.41
N ALA A 130 -4.29 -6.22 -16.69
CA ALA A 130 -3.94 -6.69 -15.36
C ALA A 130 -2.87 -7.79 -15.42
N VAL A 131 -1.73 -7.55 -14.80
CA VAL A 131 -0.58 -8.47 -14.76
C VAL A 131 -0.17 -8.85 -13.34
N PHE A 132 -0.77 -8.21 -12.34
CA PHE A 132 -0.50 -8.46 -10.93
C PHE A 132 -1.73 -8.97 -10.20
N ASP A 133 -1.53 -9.83 -9.20
CA ASP A 133 -2.54 -10.25 -8.23
C ASP A 133 -1.93 -10.13 -6.81
N PRO A 134 -2.45 -9.24 -5.95
CA PRO A 134 -3.54 -8.30 -6.20
C PRO A 134 -3.16 -7.23 -7.24
N ASP A 135 -4.09 -6.79 -8.08
CA ASP A 135 -3.77 -5.79 -9.12
C ASP A 135 -3.80 -4.37 -8.55
N PRO A 136 -2.73 -3.55 -8.70
CA PRO A 136 -2.68 -2.16 -8.21
C PRO A 136 -3.43 -1.19 -9.12
N ILE A 137 -4.45 -1.65 -9.86
CA ILE A 137 -5.15 -0.88 -10.88
C ILE A 137 -5.53 0.53 -10.38
N PRO A 138 -5.33 1.59 -11.20
CA PRO A 138 -4.67 1.62 -12.51
C PRO A 138 -3.15 1.92 -12.46
N PHE A 139 -2.45 1.54 -11.39
CA PHE A 139 -1.16 2.13 -11.02
C PHE A 139 0.06 1.24 -11.23
N LYS A 140 -0.02 0.14 -11.99
CA LYS A 140 1.21 -0.57 -12.39
C LYS A 140 2.16 0.37 -13.13
N ARG A 141 3.46 0.20 -12.91
CA ARG A 141 4.53 0.95 -13.56
C ARG A 141 4.99 0.19 -14.79
N ASN A 142 4.80 0.74 -15.98
CA ASN A 142 5.42 0.20 -17.19
C ASN A 142 6.63 1.03 -17.62
N ASN A 143 6.57 2.34 -17.44
CA ASN A 143 7.65 3.26 -17.78
C ASN A 143 7.61 4.51 -16.90
N ALA A 144 8.78 4.92 -16.41
CA ALA A 144 9.04 6.11 -15.62
C ALA A 144 10.11 6.99 -16.27
N LYS A 145 9.96 8.31 -16.12
CA LYS A 145 10.89 9.34 -16.60
C LYS A 145 11.17 10.34 -15.49
N ASP A 146 12.43 10.63 -15.23
CA ASP A 146 12.92 11.39 -14.07
C ASP A 146 13.74 12.62 -14.46
N ARG A 147 13.99 12.86 -15.75
CA ARG A 147 14.73 14.01 -16.26
C ARG A 147 13.88 14.94 -17.10
N VAL A 148 14.09 16.25 -16.96
CA VAL A 148 13.51 17.28 -17.82
C VAL A 148 14.59 17.86 -18.74
N LEU A 149 14.33 17.88 -20.05
CA LEU A 149 15.20 18.47 -21.07
C LEU A 149 14.86 19.95 -21.32
N PRO A 150 15.76 20.75 -21.94
CA PRO A 150 15.55 22.20 -22.14
C PRO A 150 14.27 22.60 -22.87
N ASP A 151 13.76 21.74 -23.76
CA ASP A 151 12.52 21.94 -24.51
C ASP A 151 11.27 21.48 -23.72
N GLY A 152 11.45 21.03 -22.49
CA GLY A 152 10.40 20.43 -21.66
C GLY A 152 10.12 18.97 -21.99
N THR A 153 10.85 18.30 -22.87
CA THR A 153 10.74 16.85 -23.07
C THR A 153 11.14 16.13 -21.77
N LEU A 154 10.36 15.15 -21.33
CA LEU A 154 10.74 14.28 -20.22
C LEU A 154 11.56 13.11 -20.75
N SER A 155 12.62 12.71 -20.06
CA SER A 155 13.46 11.56 -20.41
C SER A 155 13.91 10.77 -19.17
N ILE A 156 14.63 9.68 -19.38
CA ILE A 156 15.37 8.99 -18.32
C ILE A 156 16.72 9.70 -18.12
N ASN A 157 17.14 9.90 -16.88
CA ASN A 157 18.42 10.55 -16.55
C ASN A 157 19.61 9.64 -16.87
N ASP A 158 19.57 8.42 -16.36
CA ASP A 158 20.57 7.38 -16.59
C ASP A 158 19.88 6.12 -17.18
N PRO A 159 20.01 5.86 -18.49
CA PRO A 159 19.41 4.69 -19.12
C PRO A 159 20.24 3.42 -18.92
N THR A 160 21.36 3.48 -18.19
CA THR A 160 22.23 2.32 -17.97
C THR A 160 21.51 1.26 -17.15
N LEU A 161 21.51 0.03 -17.64
CA LEU A 161 20.89 -1.09 -16.94
C LEU A 161 21.84 -1.65 -15.88
N GLN A 162 21.36 -1.70 -14.64
CA GLN A 162 22.02 -2.34 -13.51
C GLN A 162 21.29 -3.63 -13.17
N GLU A 163 22.03 -4.74 -13.12
CA GLU A 163 21.47 -6.04 -12.74
C GLU A 163 20.99 -6.00 -11.28
N ILE A 164 19.83 -6.60 -11.01
CA ILE A 164 19.25 -6.71 -9.67
C ILE A 164 19.14 -8.17 -9.24
N ALA A 165 19.38 -8.42 -7.96
CA ALA A 165 19.29 -9.76 -7.38
C ALA A 165 17.82 -10.19 -7.17
N VAL A 166 17.59 -11.49 -7.31
CA VAL A 166 16.39 -12.16 -6.81
C VAL A 166 16.64 -12.46 -5.33
N VAL A 167 15.79 -11.94 -4.44
CA VAL A 167 16.10 -11.85 -3.01
C VAL A 167 15.48 -12.95 -2.13
N GLY A 168 14.81 -13.93 -2.75
CA GLY A 168 14.12 -15.02 -2.05
C GLY A 168 12.75 -14.61 -1.53
N ASN A 169 11.94 -15.59 -1.12
CA ASN A 169 10.55 -15.43 -0.70
C ASN A 169 10.39 -14.80 0.71
N SER A 170 11.09 -13.71 0.98
CA SER A 170 11.01 -12.96 2.24
C SER A 170 10.64 -11.50 1.99
N ALA A 171 9.37 -11.16 2.23
CA ALA A 171 8.94 -9.77 2.30
C ALA A 171 9.45 -9.12 3.59
N GLY A 172 10.03 -7.93 3.50
CA GLY A 172 10.41 -7.15 4.68
C GLY A 172 9.17 -6.54 5.37
N ILE A 173 9.32 -6.14 6.63
CA ILE A 173 8.29 -5.39 7.36
C ILE A 173 7.91 -4.12 6.57
N GLY A 174 6.60 -3.79 6.54
CA GLY A 174 6.10 -2.62 5.81
C GLY A 174 6.17 -2.77 4.29
N ARG A 175 6.17 -4.01 3.80
CA ARG A 175 6.12 -4.34 2.36
C ARG A 175 4.96 -5.27 2.07
N GLU A 176 4.38 -5.07 0.90
CA GLU A 176 3.26 -5.83 0.38
C GLU A 176 3.73 -6.64 -0.82
N VAL A 177 3.18 -7.83 -1.04
CA VAL A 177 3.62 -8.74 -2.11
C VAL A 177 2.54 -8.95 -3.16
N PHE A 178 3.01 -9.27 -4.36
CA PHE A 178 2.23 -9.33 -5.57
C PHE A 178 2.74 -10.51 -6.40
N PHE A 179 1.83 -11.39 -6.82
CA PHE A 179 2.11 -12.28 -7.93
C PHE A 179 2.07 -11.48 -9.23
N GLY A 180 3.08 -11.62 -10.06
CA GLY A 180 3.14 -11.11 -11.43
C GLY A 180 3.09 -12.27 -12.43
N SER A 181 2.40 -12.06 -13.55
CA SER A 181 2.43 -13.00 -14.68
C SER A 181 2.40 -12.26 -16.01
N VAL A 182 3.43 -12.49 -16.84
CA VAL A 182 3.58 -11.83 -18.15
C VAL A 182 4.04 -12.81 -19.22
N LEU A 183 3.57 -12.59 -20.45
CA LEU A 183 4.07 -13.31 -21.62
C LEU A 183 5.10 -12.43 -22.34
N LEU A 184 6.31 -12.93 -22.50
CA LEU A 184 7.44 -12.21 -23.07
C LEU A 184 7.94 -12.86 -24.35
N GLU A 185 8.53 -12.08 -25.24
CA GLU A 185 9.38 -12.53 -26.33
C GLU A 185 10.83 -12.16 -26.00
N LEU A 186 11.58 -13.12 -25.46
CA LEU A 186 12.95 -12.92 -24.96
C LEU A 186 13.99 -13.33 -25.99
N GLN A 187 15.07 -12.56 -26.07
CA GLN A 187 16.30 -12.88 -26.81
C GLN A 187 17.49 -12.82 -25.84
N PRO A 188 18.58 -13.57 -26.09
CA PRO A 188 19.82 -13.47 -25.31
C PRO A 188 20.31 -12.03 -25.24
N GLU A 189 20.57 -11.54 -24.01
CA GLU A 189 21.12 -10.20 -23.72
C GLU A 189 20.28 -9.00 -24.19
N ILE A 190 19.11 -9.21 -24.81
CA ILE A 190 18.22 -8.11 -25.21
C ILE A 190 17.19 -7.86 -24.11
N PRO A 191 17.25 -6.71 -23.42
CA PRO A 191 16.35 -6.39 -22.32
C PRO A 191 14.94 -6.10 -22.83
N VAL A 192 13.96 -6.81 -22.27
CA VAL A 192 12.53 -6.56 -22.47
C VAL A 192 11.98 -5.86 -21.23
N PRO A 193 11.24 -4.75 -21.35
CA PRO A 193 10.70 -4.08 -20.18
C PRO A 193 9.68 -4.96 -19.45
N LEU A 194 9.75 -4.93 -18.13
CA LEU A 194 8.94 -5.70 -17.20
C LEU A 194 8.11 -4.73 -16.35
N PRO A 195 6.78 -4.88 -16.27
CA PRO A 195 5.98 -4.09 -15.35
C PRO A 195 6.44 -4.24 -13.90
N SER A 196 6.31 -3.18 -13.11
CA SER A 196 6.62 -3.17 -11.67
C SER A 196 5.51 -2.53 -10.84
N ILE A 197 5.53 -2.74 -9.52
CA ILE A 197 4.60 -2.09 -8.59
C ILE A 197 5.13 -0.72 -8.18
N SER A 198 6.36 -0.66 -7.66
CA SER A 198 7.00 0.55 -7.11
C SER A 198 8.45 0.68 -7.61
N PRO A 199 9.10 1.85 -7.47
CA PRO A 199 10.53 2.01 -7.75
C PRO A 199 11.39 1.06 -6.91
N GLU A 200 11.08 0.97 -5.63
CA GLU A 200 11.79 0.16 -4.63
C GLU A 200 11.33 -1.29 -4.60
N SER A 201 10.56 -1.74 -5.59
CA SER A 201 10.16 -3.13 -5.69
C SER A 201 11.37 -4.07 -5.78
N ARG A 202 11.19 -5.30 -5.28
CA ARG A 202 12.21 -6.36 -5.34
C ARG A 202 11.58 -7.59 -5.97
N VAL A 203 12.31 -8.25 -6.86
CA VAL A 203 11.91 -9.56 -7.37
C VAL A 203 12.30 -10.59 -6.31
N LEU A 204 11.30 -11.25 -5.72
CA LEU A 204 11.50 -12.21 -4.64
C LEU A 204 11.83 -13.60 -5.20
N SER A 205 11.05 -14.05 -6.17
CA SER A 205 11.18 -15.35 -6.81
C SER A 205 10.56 -15.32 -8.21
N TYR A 206 10.90 -16.28 -9.05
CA TYR A 206 10.30 -16.41 -10.38
C TYR A 206 10.34 -17.84 -10.90
N GLU A 207 9.48 -18.11 -11.88
CA GLU A 207 9.48 -19.30 -12.71
C GLU A 207 9.26 -18.89 -14.17
N THR A 208 9.93 -19.58 -15.09
CA THR A 208 9.82 -19.33 -16.54
C THR A 208 9.32 -20.56 -17.28
N ILE A 209 8.50 -20.37 -18.31
CA ILE A 209 7.95 -21.45 -19.12
C ILE A 209 8.06 -21.07 -20.60
N PRO A 210 8.83 -21.81 -21.42
CA PRO A 210 9.71 -22.91 -21.02
C PRO A 210 10.82 -22.43 -20.08
N ARG A 211 11.45 -23.36 -19.35
CA ARG A 211 12.53 -23.02 -18.41
C ARG A 211 13.71 -22.39 -19.16
N VAL A 212 14.02 -21.14 -18.83
CA VAL A 212 15.15 -20.36 -19.35
C VAL A 212 15.78 -19.56 -18.23
N ASP A 213 17.10 -19.39 -18.28
CA ASP A 213 17.80 -18.56 -17.31
C ASP A 213 17.70 -17.09 -17.70
N VAL A 214 17.27 -16.26 -16.76
CA VAL A 214 17.04 -14.83 -16.98
C VAL A 214 17.81 -13.98 -15.99
N ALA A 215 18.11 -12.74 -16.40
CA ALA A 215 18.61 -11.68 -15.55
C ALA A 215 17.57 -10.57 -15.47
N PHE A 216 17.39 -10.02 -14.27
CA PHE A 216 16.57 -8.83 -14.05
C PHE A 216 17.49 -7.63 -13.92
N SER A 217 17.06 -6.48 -14.43
CA SER A 217 17.82 -5.22 -14.31
C SER A 217 16.89 -4.02 -14.16
N LYS A 218 17.44 -2.88 -13.73
CA LYS A 218 16.77 -1.58 -13.73
C LYS A 218 17.61 -0.48 -14.37
N ASP A 219 16.96 0.55 -14.91
CA ASP A 219 17.60 1.82 -15.23
C ASP A 219 17.56 2.82 -14.05
N GLY A 220 18.11 4.02 -14.23
CA GLY A 220 18.15 5.07 -13.21
C GLY A 220 16.79 5.67 -12.82
N ALA A 221 15.73 5.41 -13.61
CA ALA A 221 14.35 5.78 -13.27
C ALA A 221 13.59 4.61 -12.61
N ASP A 222 14.30 3.54 -12.23
CA ASP A 222 13.76 2.30 -11.70
C ASP A 222 12.75 1.61 -12.66
N ASN A 223 12.95 1.71 -13.97
CA ASN A 223 12.22 0.85 -14.92
C ASN A 223 12.84 -0.54 -14.90
N TYR A 224 12.02 -1.59 -14.88
CA TYR A 224 12.49 -2.96 -14.76
C TYR A 224 12.60 -3.60 -16.12
N PHE A 225 13.59 -4.46 -16.28
CA PHE A 225 13.83 -5.22 -17.49
C PHE A 225 14.17 -6.66 -17.15
N VAL A 226 13.88 -7.56 -18.09
CA VAL A 226 14.27 -8.96 -18.04
C VAL A 226 14.91 -9.34 -19.38
N ALA A 227 16.02 -10.07 -19.32
CA ALA A 227 16.73 -10.59 -20.48
C ALA A 227 17.10 -12.05 -20.23
N MET A 228 17.26 -12.83 -21.30
CA MET A 228 17.83 -14.18 -21.21
C MET A 228 19.35 -14.06 -21.02
N ARG A 229 19.93 -14.77 -20.04
CA ARG A 229 21.37 -14.66 -19.72
C ARG A 229 22.25 -15.18 -20.85
N ASP A 230 22.01 -16.43 -21.22
CA ASP A 230 22.89 -17.17 -22.11
C ASP A 230 22.10 -17.78 -23.28
N GLY A 231 22.79 -17.92 -24.41
CA GLY A 231 22.32 -18.66 -25.55
C GLY A 231 22.61 -17.97 -26.89
N ASP A 232 22.56 -18.75 -27.94
CA ASP A 232 22.50 -18.32 -29.33
C ASP A 232 21.16 -18.76 -29.91
N GLY A 233 20.37 -17.83 -30.44
CA GLY A 233 19.09 -18.23 -31.03
C GLY A 233 18.09 -17.11 -31.25
N PRO A 234 17.00 -17.44 -31.96
CA PRO A 234 15.92 -16.50 -32.20
C PRO A 234 15.16 -16.19 -30.91
N ALA A 235 14.33 -15.15 -30.98
CA ALA A 235 13.43 -14.80 -29.90
C ALA A 235 12.54 -15.98 -29.50
N LYS A 236 12.40 -16.21 -28.19
CA LYS A 236 11.58 -17.25 -27.59
C LYS A 236 10.41 -16.64 -26.85
N ARG A 237 9.22 -17.21 -27.04
CA ARG A 237 8.08 -16.89 -26.19
C ARG A 237 8.25 -17.57 -24.83
N VAL A 238 8.20 -16.78 -23.77
CA VAL A 238 8.41 -17.22 -22.40
C VAL A 238 7.35 -16.58 -21.51
N ARG A 239 6.60 -17.40 -20.78
CA ARG A 239 5.79 -16.95 -19.65
C ARG A 239 6.73 -16.79 -18.46
N ILE A 240 6.70 -15.64 -17.80
CA ILE A 240 7.34 -15.47 -16.49
C ILE A 240 6.24 -15.24 -15.46
N ASN A 241 6.20 -16.12 -14.48
CA ASN A 241 5.46 -15.92 -13.24
C ASN A 241 6.48 -15.52 -12.18
N PHE A 242 6.18 -14.51 -11.37
CA PHE A 242 7.13 -13.99 -10.40
C PHE A 242 6.44 -13.43 -9.18
N VAL A 243 7.15 -13.34 -8.07
CA VAL A 243 6.70 -12.60 -6.89
C VAL A 243 7.54 -11.34 -6.79
N MET A 244 6.86 -10.22 -6.57
CA MET A 244 7.46 -8.93 -6.32
C MET A 244 6.84 -8.31 -5.09
N ASP A 245 7.63 -7.55 -4.36
CA ASP A 245 7.11 -6.74 -3.26
C ASP A 245 7.18 -5.23 -3.56
N ALA A 246 6.53 -4.43 -2.73
CA ALA A 246 6.59 -2.97 -2.75
C ALA A 246 6.49 -2.41 -1.32
N PRO A 247 7.10 -1.25 -1.02
CA PRO A 247 6.83 -0.57 0.25
C PRO A 247 5.35 -0.21 0.39
N SER A 248 4.75 -0.47 1.56
CA SER A 248 3.39 0.01 1.87
C SER A 248 3.29 1.53 1.79
N SER A 249 4.38 2.23 2.11
CA SER A 249 4.47 3.69 1.99
C SER A 249 4.30 4.22 0.56
N TRP A 250 4.46 3.37 -0.45
CA TRP A 250 4.18 3.75 -1.84
C TRP A 250 2.67 3.95 -2.07
N PHE A 251 1.84 3.15 -1.39
CA PHE A 251 0.37 3.19 -1.47
C PHE A 251 -0.25 4.12 -0.44
N GLU A 252 0.20 4.01 0.81
CA GLU A 252 -0.39 4.68 1.96
C GLU A 252 0.71 5.35 2.78
N TYR A 253 0.65 6.67 2.89
CA TYR A 253 1.72 7.45 3.48
C TYR A 253 1.16 8.60 4.32
N THR A 254 1.98 9.01 5.29
CA THR A 254 1.76 10.22 6.06
C THR A 254 2.87 11.21 5.71
N LEU A 255 2.51 12.49 5.59
CA LEU A 255 3.47 13.54 5.29
C LEU A 255 3.83 14.29 6.56
N SER A 256 5.11 14.29 6.91
CA SER A 256 5.61 15.08 8.03
C SER A 256 5.63 16.57 7.65
N PRO A 257 5.10 17.48 8.49
CA PRO A 257 5.20 18.92 8.22
C PRO A 257 6.62 19.47 8.43
N ALA A 258 7.50 18.70 9.08
CA ALA A 258 8.83 19.15 9.48
C ALA A 258 9.91 19.00 8.39
N VAL A 259 9.62 18.30 7.28
CA VAL A 259 10.60 18.05 6.23
C VAL A 259 10.76 19.24 5.28
N THR A 260 11.96 19.37 4.73
CA THR A 260 12.38 20.44 3.82
C THR A 260 12.98 19.88 2.54
N VAL A 261 13.16 20.73 1.53
CA VAL A 261 13.85 20.34 0.28
C VAL A 261 15.33 20.02 0.53
N ASP A 262 15.93 20.59 1.57
CA ASP A 262 17.33 20.32 1.92
C ASP A 262 17.54 18.90 2.46
N ASP A 263 16.47 18.25 2.97
CA ASP A 263 16.48 16.86 3.42
C ASP A 263 16.46 15.84 2.25
N VAL A 264 16.34 16.32 1.00
CA VAL A 264 16.45 15.49 -0.19
C VAL A 264 17.93 15.10 -0.42
N PRO A 265 18.26 13.81 -0.59
CA PRO A 265 19.61 13.39 -0.94
C PRO A 265 20.11 14.06 -2.21
N GLU A 266 21.38 14.49 -2.23
CA GLU A 266 21.97 15.22 -3.36
C GLU A 266 21.87 14.44 -4.67
N GLU A 267 22.01 13.12 -4.63
CA GLU A 267 21.88 12.22 -5.76
C GLU A 267 20.46 12.16 -6.36
N LEU A 268 19.44 12.51 -5.58
CA LEU A 268 18.04 12.58 -6.04
C LEU A 268 17.62 13.99 -6.43
N LYS A 269 18.40 15.02 -6.09
CA LYS A 269 18.03 16.42 -6.37
C LYS A 269 17.94 16.64 -7.90
N PRO A 270 16.76 17.03 -8.41
CA PRO A 270 16.58 17.21 -9.84
C PRO A 270 17.31 18.46 -10.34
N VAL A 271 17.78 18.40 -11.59
CA VAL A 271 18.44 19.52 -12.25
C VAL A 271 17.50 20.13 -13.28
N LEU A 272 16.87 21.26 -12.96
CA LEU A 272 16.03 21.98 -13.90
C LEU A 272 16.87 22.74 -14.95
N PRO A 273 16.62 22.53 -16.27
CA PRO A 273 17.23 23.32 -17.33
C PRO A 273 16.99 24.82 -17.17
N ARG A 274 17.96 25.65 -17.59
CA ARG A 274 17.91 27.11 -17.41
C ARG A 274 16.74 27.74 -18.17
N GLU A 275 16.38 27.16 -19.30
CA GLU A 275 15.29 27.54 -20.20
C GLU A 275 13.92 27.44 -19.51
N LEU A 276 13.78 26.53 -18.54
CA LEU A 276 12.53 26.27 -17.84
C LEU A 276 12.39 27.02 -16.52
N ARG A 277 13.45 27.68 -16.01
CA ARG A 277 13.39 28.41 -14.74
C ARG A 277 12.29 29.47 -14.71
N LYS A 278 12.29 30.41 -15.66
CA LYS A 278 11.25 31.46 -15.74
C LYS A 278 9.84 30.90 -15.97
N PRO A 279 9.64 29.93 -16.89
CA PRO A 279 8.36 29.23 -16.99
C PRO A 279 7.89 28.60 -15.67
N VAL A 280 8.78 27.93 -14.94
CA VAL A 280 8.44 27.30 -13.66
C VAL A 280 8.14 28.32 -12.59
N GLU A 281 8.96 29.36 -12.43
CA GLU A 281 8.70 30.49 -11.52
C GLU A 281 7.30 31.07 -11.73
N ARG A 282 6.90 31.32 -12.98
CA ARG A 282 5.56 31.84 -13.29
C ARG A 282 4.42 30.89 -12.87
N VAL A 283 4.64 29.58 -12.97
CA VAL A 283 3.66 28.58 -12.52
C VAL A 283 3.63 28.53 -11.00
N LEU A 284 4.79 28.52 -10.34
CA LEU A 284 4.88 28.54 -8.87
C LEU A 284 4.20 29.78 -8.26
N ASP A 285 4.40 30.95 -8.87
CA ASP A 285 3.71 32.19 -8.49
C ASP A 285 2.19 32.07 -8.61
N ALA A 286 1.71 31.43 -9.69
CA ALA A 286 0.28 31.22 -9.91
C ALA A 286 -0.32 30.21 -8.91
N ILE A 287 0.45 29.20 -8.50
CA ILE A 287 0.06 28.24 -7.45
C ILE A 287 0.10 28.91 -6.06
N GLY A 288 0.94 29.94 -5.89
CA GLY A 288 1.21 30.55 -4.59
C GLY A 288 2.16 29.71 -3.74
N VAL A 289 3.12 29.02 -4.37
CA VAL A 289 4.23 28.34 -3.70
C VAL A 289 5.40 29.30 -3.61
N SER A 290 5.99 29.43 -2.43
CA SER A 290 7.19 30.22 -2.18
C SER A 290 8.30 29.36 -1.56
N PRO A 291 9.57 29.79 -1.62
CA PRO A 291 10.66 29.09 -0.93
C PRO A 291 10.52 29.01 0.59
N ALA A 292 9.63 29.81 1.19
CA ALA A 292 9.32 29.75 2.62
C ALA A 292 8.31 28.64 2.97
N ASP A 293 7.65 28.05 1.98
CA ASP A 293 6.81 26.87 2.21
C ASP A 293 7.71 25.68 2.57
N GLY A 294 7.36 24.95 3.64
CA GLY A 294 7.96 23.65 3.90
C GLY A 294 7.66 22.66 2.77
N TYR A 295 8.44 21.57 2.68
CA TYR A 295 8.34 20.59 1.60
C TYR A 295 6.91 20.07 1.45
N THR A 296 6.30 19.65 2.54
CA THR A 296 4.94 19.07 2.56
C THR A 296 3.89 20.09 2.13
N ALA A 297 4.00 21.34 2.57
CA ALA A 297 3.06 22.40 2.18
C ALA A 297 3.18 22.73 0.69
N ALA A 298 4.41 22.80 0.16
CA ALA A 298 4.65 22.99 -1.26
C ALA A 298 4.05 21.84 -2.07
N LEU A 299 4.33 20.59 -1.69
CA LEU A 299 3.81 19.40 -2.37
C LEU A 299 2.27 19.37 -2.35
N GLN A 300 1.63 19.68 -1.22
CA GLN A 300 0.17 19.77 -1.10
C GLN A 300 -0.43 20.80 -2.06
N LYS A 301 0.16 22.00 -2.17
CA LYS A 301 -0.27 23.04 -3.10
C LYS A 301 -0.12 22.59 -4.57
N LEU A 302 1.00 21.94 -4.91
CA LEU A 302 1.21 21.38 -6.24
C LEU A 302 0.13 20.33 -6.57
N VAL A 303 -0.03 19.31 -5.73
CA VAL A 303 -1.00 18.24 -5.97
C VAL A 303 -2.40 18.81 -6.13
N TYR A 304 -2.81 19.73 -5.26
CA TYR A 304 -4.11 20.39 -5.38
C TYR A 304 -4.27 21.12 -6.72
N TRP A 305 -3.28 21.93 -7.12
CA TRP A 305 -3.33 22.69 -8.37
C TRP A 305 -3.51 21.79 -9.60
N PHE A 306 -2.74 20.70 -9.67
CA PHE A 306 -2.76 19.79 -10.82
C PHE A 306 -3.96 18.82 -10.81
N ARG A 307 -4.52 18.50 -9.64
CA ARG A 307 -5.81 17.80 -9.54
C ARG A 307 -6.97 18.66 -10.04
N ASP A 308 -6.88 19.97 -9.88
CA ASP A 308 -7.89 20.94 -10.29
C ASP A 308 -7.84 21.28 -11.79
N PHE A 309 -7.14 20.47 -12.59
CA PHE A 309 -7.24 20.55 -14.04
C PHE A 309 -8.61 20.03 -14.49
N GLU A 310 -9.05 20.51 -15.65
CA GLU A 310 -10.27 20.05 -16.31
C GLU A 310 -9.98 19.55 -17.72
N THR A 311 -10.84 18.69 -18.25
CA THR A 311 -10.80 18.34 -19.67
C THR A 311 -11.38 19.45 -20.54
N GLY A 312 -10.93 19.53 -21.79
CA GLY A 312 -11.48 20.42 -22.80
C GLY A 312 -10.40 21.26 -23.47
N LYS A 313 -10.81 22.04 -24.47
CA LYS A 313 -9.89 22.76 -25.35
C LYS A 313 -8.97 23.73 -24.61
N LEU A 314 -7.66 23.53 -24.81
CA LEU A 314 -6.64 24.51 -24.43
C LEU A 314 -6.76 25.78 -25.28
N GLY A 315 -6.44 26.94 -24.67
CA GLY A 315 -6.43 28.22 -25.37
C GLY A 315 -5.40 28.29 -26.51
N LYS A 316 -5.31 29.48 -27.14
CA LYS A 316 -4.29 29.75 -28.17
C LYS A 316 -2.88 29.47 -27.62
N SER A 317 -2.02 28.91 -28.47
CA SER A 317 -0.65 28.57 -28.08
C SER A 317 0.13 29.83 -27.68
N GLY A 318 0.68 29.82 -26.47
CA GLY A 318 1.65 30.82 -26.00
C GLY A 318 3.08 30.52 -26.45
N GLY A 319 3.29 29.45 -27.23
CA GLY A 319 4.62 29.01 -27.68
C GLY A 319 5.38 28.13 -26.67
N ASN A 320 4.80 27.90 -25.49
CA ASN A 320 5.33 27.00 -24.47
C ASN A 320 4.20 26.11 -23.96
N VAL A 321 4.21 24.84 -24.38
CA VAL A 321 3.17 23.86 -24.06
C VAL A 321 3.07 23.58 -22.55
N TYR A 322 4.21 23.56 -21.83
CA TYR A 322 4.21 23.42 -20.38
C TYR A 322 3.45 24.57 -19.70
N LEU A 323 3.75 25.83 -20.06
CA LEU A 323 3.03 26.99 -19.51
C LEU A 323 1.55 26.98 -19.86
N ASP A 324 1.23 26.66 -21.11
CA ASP A 324 -0.15 26.66 -21.57
C ASP A 324 -0.97 25.63 -20.78
N LEU A 325 -0.46 24.42 -20.58
CA LEU A 325 -1.09 23.38 -19.77
C LEU A 325 -1.17 23.79 -18.28
N ALA A 326 -0.03 24.19 -17.69
CA ALA A 326 0.11 24.49 -16.28
C ALA A 326 -0.79 25.64 -15.81
N LEU A 327 -0.85 26.73 -16.58
CA LEU A 327 -1.64 27.93 -16.25
C LEU A 327 -3.06 27.86 -16.82
N GLY A 328 -3.26 27.16 -17.92
CA GLY A 328 -4.59 26.94 -18.49
C GLY A 328 -5.44 25.97 -17.66
N LYS A 329 -4.80 25.14 -16.82
CA LYS A 329 -5.43 24.10 -16.01
C LYS A 329 -6.32 23.18 -16.85
N LYS A 330 -5.86 22.84 -18.05
CA LYS A 330 -6.56 21.91 -18.95
C LYS A 330 -5.69 20.70 -19.24
N GLY A 331 -6.28 19.52 -19.10
CA GLY A 331 -5.66 18.26 -19.51
C GLY A 331 -6.10 17.04 -18.73
N VAL A 332 -5.86 15.89 -19.38
CA VAL A 332 -6.01 14.55 -18.82
C VAL A 332 -4.73 14.10 -18.09
N CYS A 333 -4.72 12.87 -17.58
CA CYS A 333 -3.67 12.29 -16.72
C CYS A 333 -2.24 12.61 -17.17
N ARG A 334 -1.90 12.34 -18.44
CA ARG A 334 -0.56 12.61 -18.99
C ARG A 334 -0.14 14.08 -18.93
N HIS A 335 -1.07 15.02 -19.12
CA HIS A 335 -0.76 16.45 -19.06
C HIS A 335 -0.56 16.93 -17.62
N ARG A 336 -1.37 16.39 -16.69
CA ARG A 336 -1.26 16.70 -15.26
C ARG A 336 0.08 16.23 -14.71
N ALA A 337 0.42 14.96 -14.95
CA ALA A 337 1.70 14.39 -14.54
C ALA A 337 2.89 15.11 -15.19
N TYR A 338 2.79 15.42 -16.49
CA TYR A 338 3.81 16.16 -17.21
C TYR A 338 4.11 17.53 -16.58
N ALA A 339 3.07 18.34 -16.40
CA ALA A 339 3.24 19.68 -15.86
C ALA A 339 3.69 19.62 -14.39
N PHE A 340 3.12 18.71 -13.59
CA PHE A 340 3.53 18.49 -12.21
C PHE A 340 5.03 18.20 -12.09
N VAL A 341 5.56 17.24 -12.85
CA VAL A 341 6.96 16.82 -12.73
C VAL A 341 7.91 17.98 -13.01
N ILE A 342 7.65 18.77 -14.05
CA ILE A 342 8.48 19.95 -14.36
C ILE A 342 8.42 20.99 -13.24
N THR A 343 7.22 21.28 -12.71
CA THR A 343 7.04 22.25 -11.64
C THR A 343 7.71 21.79 -10.34
N ALA A 344 7.50 20.53 -9.94
CA ALA A 344 8.07 19.94 -8.73
C ALA A 344 9.60 19.91 -8.80
N GLN A 345 10.17 19.50 -9.93
CA GLN A 345 11.62 19.50 -10.10
C GLN A 345 12.23 20.90 -10.03
N GLY A 346 11.51 21.94 -10.44
CA GLY A 346 11.97 23.32 -10.26
C GLY A 346 12.00 23.80 -8.81
N LEU A 347 11.33 23.11 -7.89
CA LEU A 347 11.44 23.31 -6.44
C LEU A 347 12.52 22.42 -5.80
N GLY A 348 13.22 21.59 -6.57
CA GLY A 348 14.15 20.59 -6.03
C GLY A 348 13.46 19.33 -5.48
N ILE A 349 12.15 19.15 -5.74
CA ILE A 349 11.39 17.96 -5.33
C ILE A 349 11.62 16.85 -6.37
N PRO A 350 12.27 15.72 -6.02
CA PRO A 350 12.45 14.62 -6.96
C PRO A 350 11.09 14.05 -7.34
N SER A 351 10.78 14.07 -8.64
CA SER A 351 9.50 13.61 -9.15
C SER A 351 9.67 12.90 -10.49
N ARG A 352 8.89 11.84 -10.68
CA ARG A 352 8.91 11.00 -11.88
C ARG A 352 7.55 10.97 -12.54
N PHE A 353 7.57 11.05 -13.87
CA PHE A 353 6.41 10.81 -14.71
C PHE A 353 6.29 9.31 -14.93
N VAL A 354 5.21 8.69 -14.48
CA VAL A 354 5.01 7.24 -14.57
C VAL A 354 3.78 6.94 -15.41
N SER A 355 3.90 5.98 -16.32
CA SER A 355 2.86 5.67 -17.28
C SER A 355 2.70 4.17 -17.50
N ASN A 356 1.47 3.78 -17.84
CA ASN A 356 1.11 2.50 -18.42
C ASN A 356 0.14 2.72 -19.59
N GLU A 357 -0.51 1.65 -20.08
CA GLU A 357 -1.38 1.74 -21.26
C GLU A 357 -2.65 2.57 -21.04
N ALA A 358 -3.08 2.75 -19.78
CA ALA A 358 -4.35 3.36 -19.42
C ALA A 358 -4.23 4.58 -18.51
N HIS A 359 -3.10 4.80 -17.85
CA HIS A 359 -2.97 5.90 -16.92
C HIS A 359 -1.56 6.47 -16.88
N THR A 360 -1.48 7.73 -16.45
CA THR A 360 -0.23 8.39 -16.11
C THR A 360 -0.38 9.07 -14.76
N PHE A 361 0.53 8.77 -13.86
CA PHE A 361 0.58 9.30 -12.51
C PHE A 361 2.00 9.80 -12.18
N VAL A 362 2.18 10.28 -10.96
CA VAL A 362 3.47 10.81 -10.50
C VAL A 362 3.99 9.99 -9.34
N GLU A 363 5.30 9.82 -9.28
CA GLU A 363 5.99 9.43 -8.05
C GLU A 363 6.79 10.63 -7.55
N SER A 364 6.74 10.91 -6.25
CA SER A 364 7.57 11.93 -5.62
C SER A 364 8.33 11.35 -4.43
N TRP A 365 9.60 11.69 -4.29
CA TRP A 365 10.42 11.20 -3.18
C TRP A 365 10.30 12.13 -1.98
N VAL A 366 9.77 11.63 -0.87
CA VAL A 366 9.52 12.41 0.35
C VAL A 366 10.54 12.02 1.43
N PRO A 367 11.27 13.00 2.02
CA PRO A 367 12.21 12.72 3.10
C PRO A 367 11.58 11.94 4.25
N GLY A 368 12.23 10.86 4.68
CA GLY A 368 11.75 9.97 5.74
C GLY A 368 10.66 8.97 5.33
N THR A 369 10.07 9.11 4.14
CA THR A 369 9.00 8.20 3.64
C THR A 369 9.44 7.38 2.43
N GLY A 370 10.29 7.92 1.55
CA GLY A 370 10.69 7.30 0.29
C GLY A 370 9.82 7.74 -0.89
N TRP A 371 9.76 6.94 -1.96
CA TRP A 371 8.89 7.25 -3.09
C TRP A 371 7.43 6.98 -2.75
N ILE A 372 6.58 7.98 -2.99
CA ILE A 372 5.13 7.87 -2.85
C ILE A 372 4.45 7.98 -4.21
N ARG A 373 3.35 7.25 -4.39
CA ARG A 373 2.48 7.38 -5.56
C ARG A 373 1.49 8.52 -5.37
N ILE A 374 1.43 9.43 -6.34
CA ILE A 374 0.48 10.55 -6.38
C ILE A 374 -0.39 10.42 -7.62
N ASP A 375 -1.68 10.17 -7.41
CA ASP A 375 -2.68 10.24 -8.47
C ASP A 375 -3.20 11.67 -8.65
N LEU A 376 -2.99 12.23 -9.83
CA LEU A 376 -3.50 13.54 -10.23
C LEU A 376 -4.82 13.44 -11.00
N GLY A 377 -5.32 12.23 -11.24
CA GLY A 377 -6.59 11.95 -11.91
C GLY A 377 -6.47 11.92 -13.42
N GLY A 378 -7.59 11.66 -14.09
CA GLY A 378 -7.65 11.51 -15.54
C GLY A 378 -8.91 12.13 -16.14
N GLY A 379 -9.03 11.99 -17.46
CA GLY A 379 -10.20 12.47 -18.22
C GLY A 379 -10.87 11.38 -19.04
N ALA A 380 -10.70 10.12 -18.66
CA ALA A 380 -11.28 8.97 -19.34
C ALA A 380 -12.75 8.79 -18.97
N GLU A 381 -13.59 8.45 -19.95
CA GLU A 381 -15.00 8.10 -19.74
C GLU A 381 -15.17 6.78 -18.98
N GLY A 382 -14.22 5.87 -19.11
CA GLY A 382 -14.23 4.55 -18.47
C GLY A 382 -12.94 3.78 -18.73
N MET A 383 -12.79 2.64 -18.06
CA MET A 383 -11.62 1.76 -18.20
C MET A 383 -12.08 0.32 -18.46
N ASN A 384 -11.56 -0.27 -19.53
CA ASN A 384 -11.68 -1.69 -19.79
C ASN A 384 -10.47 -2.41 -19.21
N VAL A 385 -10.72 -3.32 -18.26
CA VAL A 385 -9.68 -4.08 -17.56
C VAL A 385 -9.60 -5.47 -18.17
N ARG A 386 -8.53 -5.73 -18.92
CA ARG A 386 -8.23 -7.02 -19.52
C ARG A 386 -7.45 -7.89 -18.55
N ASN A 387 -7.64 -9.21 -18.64
CA ASN A 387 -6.98 -10.21 -17.80
C ASN A 387 -7.36 -10.07 -16.30
N ALA A 388 -8.52 -9.47 -16.03
CA ALA A 388 -9.17 -9.21 -14.73
C ALA A 388 -9.68 -10.43 -13.95
N ALA A 389 -10.23 -11.40 -14.66
CA ALA A 389 -11.31 -12.26 -14.15
C ALA A 389 -10.95 -13.10 -12.90
N GLU A 390 -9.69 -13.47 -12.74
CA GLU A 390 -9.21 -14.31 -11.64
C GLU A 390 -8.32 -13.55 -10.64
N LYS A 391 -8.19 -12.22 -10.80
CA LYS A 391 -7.29 -11.40 -9.98
C LYS A 391 -8.06 -10.55 -8.99
N SER A 392 -7.57 -10.51 -7.76
CA SER A 392 -8.06 -9.59 -6.74
C SER A 392 -7.58 -8.16 -7.03
N ARG A 393 -8.31 -7.15 -6.57
CA ARG A 393 -7.83 -5.76 -6.60
C ARG A 393 -7.05 -5.47 -5.34
N HIS A 394 -5.94 -4.75 -5.49
CA HIS A 394 -5.21 -4.23 -4.34
C HIS A 394 -6.06 -3.18 -3.62
N ALA A 395 -6.27 -3.40 -2.32
CA ALA A 395 -7.04 -2.50 -1.49
C ALA A 395 -6.15 -1.33 -1.04
N THR A 396 -6.44 -0.13 -1.55
CA THR A 396 -5.93 1.12 -0.97
C THR A 396 -7.05 1.83 -0.25
N ASN A 397 -6.77 2.50 0.87
CA ASN A 397 -7.77 3.33 1.54
C ASN A 397 -7.70 4.78 1.01
N PRO A 398 -8.68 5.25 0.19
CA PRO A 398 -8.65 6.60 -0.34
C PRO A 398 -8.75 7.68 0.74
N ALA A 399 -9.27 7.35 1.94
CA ALA A 399 -9.30 8.27 3.07
C ALA A 399 -7.91 8.56 3.65
N ARG A 400 -6.89 7.80 3.25
CA ARG A 400 -5.48 7.99 3.63
C ARG A 400 -4.68 8.79 2.61
N ASP A 401 -5.29 9.24 1.51
CA ASP A 401 -4.67 10.23 0.63
C ASP A 401 -4.61 11.59 1.36
N PRO A 402 -3.41 12.08 1.72
CA PRO A 402 -3.27 13.28 2.55
C PRO A 402 -3.47 14.58 1.75
N PHE A 403 -3.71 14.50 0.45
CA PHE A 403 -3.82 15.67 -0.42
C PHE A 403 -5.26 16.12 -0.60
N GLY A 404 -5.45 17.41 -0.88
CA GLY A 404 -6.78 17.96 -1.14
C GLY A 404 -7.45 17.38 -2.39
N PHE A 405 -8.78 17.34 -2.37
CA PHE A 405 -9.63 16.86 -3.46
C PHE A 405 -10.49 18.01 -3.98
N PRO A 406 -10.03 18.77 -4.99
CA PRO A 406 -10.83 19.77 -5.68
C PRO A 406 -12.15 19.18 -6.19
N GLU A 407 -13.18 20.01 -6.34
CA GLU A 407 -14.52 19.54 -6.72
C GLU A 407 -14.53 18.78 -8.04
N ALA A 408 -13.87 19.33 -9.07
CA ALA A 408 -13.76 18.71 -10.40
C ALA A 408 -13.08 17.33 -10.32
N PHE A 409 -12.05 17.20 -9.48
CA PHE A 409 -11.38 15.93 -9.24
C PHE A 409 -12.30 14.92 -8.55
N ARG A 410 -12.99 15.32 -7.48
CA ARG A 410 -13.90 14.44 -6.73
C ARG A 410 -15.04 13.92 -7.61
N ALA A 411 -15.60 14.78 -8.46
CA ALA A 411 -16.66 14.41 -9.39
C ALA A 411 -16.18 13.37 -10.43
N ALA A 412 -15.00 13.56 -11.02
CA ALA A 412 -14.42 12.62 -11.98
C ALA A 412 -14.01 11.29 -11.32
N TYR A 413 -13.39 11.35 -10.13
CA TYR A 413 -12.90 10.17 -9.41
C TYR A 413 -14.05 9.28 -8.93
N SER A 414 -15.15 9.87 -8.44
CA SER A 414 -16.34 9.12 -8.01
C SER A 414 -17.03 8.39 -9.17
N GLN A 415 -16.99 8.95 -10.39
CA GLN A 415 -17.53 8.29 -11.59
C GLN A 415 -16.68 7.11 -12.04
N GLN A 416 -15.35 7.15 -11.83
CA GLN A 416 -14.46 6.03 -12.10
C GLN A 416 -14.57 4.93 -11.03
N ALA A 417 -14.75 5.29 -9.76
CA ALA A 417 -14.90 4.35 -8.65
C ALA A 417 -16.25 3.59 -8.65
N THR A 418 -17.29 4.15 -9.28
CA THR A 418 -18.65 3.57 -9.33
C THR A 418 -18.92 2.69 -10.54
N SER A 419 -17.91 2.35 -11.35
CA SER A 419 -18.02 1.33 -12.40
C SER A 419 -17.69 -0.06 -11.83
N PRO A 420 -18.68 -0.90 -11.47
CA PRO A 420 -18.44 -2.23 -10.94
C PRO A 420 -18.28 -3.21 -12.11
N ASP A 421 -17.29 -4.10 -12.00
CA ASP A 421 -17.20 -5.45 -12.56
C ASP A 421 -17.73 -5.73 -13.97
N GLY A 422 -16.81 -6.07 -14.88
CA GLY A 422 -16.31 -7.46 -15.01
C GLY A 422 -17.25 -8.65 -14.75
N ALA A 423 -18.58 -8.51 -14.85
CA ALA A 423 -19.52 -9.62 -14.84
C ALA A 423 -20.26 -9.69 -16.17
N THR A 424 -19.74 -10.49 -17.10
CA THR A 424 -20.51 -10.98 -18.25
C THR A 424 -21.62 -11.90 -17.76
N GLU A 425 -22.84 -11.38 -17.67
CA GLU A 425 -24.05 -12.20 -17.76
C GLU A 425 -24.18 -12.69 -19.21
N PRO A 426 -24.49 -13.98 -19.46
CA PRO A 426 -24.60 -14.52 -20.80
C PRO A 426 -25.85 -13.93 -21.48
N SER A 427 -25.64 -13.10 -22.50
CA SER A 427 -26.71 -12.66 -23.38
C SER A 427 -27.17 -13.84 -24.24
N THR A 428 -28.11 -14.62 -23.73
CA THR A 428 -29.04 -15.39 -24.57
C THR A 428 -30.20 -14.48 -24.95
N ASP A 429 -30.13 -13.87 -26.12
CA ASP A 429 -31.19 -13.93 -27.16
C ASP A 429 -30.91 -12.94 -28.28
N GLY A 430 -30.99 -13.44 -29.51
CA GLY A 430 -30.95 -12.65 -30.73
C GLY A 430 -32.29 -11.98 -31.01
N GLY A 431 -32.23 -10.75 -31.53
CA GLY A 431 -33.40 -10.06 -32.09
C GLY A 431 -33.13 -8.58 -32.37
N PRO A 432 -33.56 -8.02 -33.51
CA PRO A 432 -32.92 -6.86 -34.12
C PRO A 432 -33.38 -5.49 -33.58
N ALA A 433 -32.54 -4.49 -33.85
CA ALA A 433 -32.76 -3.07 -33.57
C ALA A 433 -34.10 -2.51 -34.09
N PRO A 434 -34.60 -1.43 -33.47
CA PRO A 434 -35.19 -0.36 -34.27
C PRO A 434 -34.76 1.07 -33.88
N ASP A 435 -34.85 1.90 -34.91
CA ASP A 435 -34.75 3.36 -35.01
C ASP A 435 -35.61 4.17 -34.02
N GLY A 436 -35.15 5.41 -33.76
CA GLY A 436 -35.98 6.60 -33.99
C GLY A 436 -36.84 7.15 -32.84
N LEU A 437 -36.30 8.19 -32.18
CA LEU A 437 -36.92 9.49 -31.84
C LEU A 437 -38.41 9.61 -31.41
N ARG A 438 -38.59 10.34 -30.29
CA ARG A 438 -39.65 11.31 -29.86
C ARG A 438 -40.57 10.88 -28.71
N GLY A 439 -40.64 11.77 -27.70
CA GLY A 439 -41.87 12.07 -26.97
C GLY A 439 -41.78 12.02 -25.43
N LEU A 440 -41.63 13.19 -24.79
CA LEU A 440 -42.16 13.46 -23.44
C LEU A 440 -43.72 13.49 -23.49
N PRO A 441 -44.52 13.51 -22.39
CA PRO A 441 -44.18 13.74 -20.97
C PRO A 441 -44.94 12.90 -19.90
N ALA A 442 -44.58 13.15 -18.62
CA ALA A 442 -45.42 13.14 -17.39
C ALA A 442 -46.07 11.84 -16.86
N ALA A 443 -45.72 11.47 -15.61
CA ALA A 443 -46.62 11.48 -14.45
C ALA A 443 -45.98 10.78 -13.22
N LEU A 444 -46.01 11.46 -12.06
CA LEU A 444 -45.93 10.83 -10.73
C LEU A 444 -47.26 10.11 -10.45
N PRO A 445 -47.30 9.07 -9.58
CA PRO A 445 -47.62 9.36 -8.17
C PRO A 445 -46.95 8.47 -7.10
N ARG A 446 -46.63 9.16 -5.98
CA ARG A 446 -46.84 8.82 -4.55
C ARG A 446 -46.60 7.40 -4.00
N ALA A 447 -45.67 7.37 -3.04
CA ALA A 447 -45.86 7.13 -1.61
C ALA A 447 -46.74 5.95 -1.13
N GLY A 448 -46.08 4.99 -0.48
CA GLY A 448 -46.66 4.09 0.53
C GLY A 448 -45.68 3.93 1.70
N ARG A 449 -46.05 4.48 2.87
CA ARG A 449 -45.34 4.35 4.15
C ARG A 449 -45.70 3.02 4.85
N PRO A 450 -44.94 2.63 5.91
CA PRO A 450 -44.78 1.25 6.38
C PRO A 450 -45.82 0.83 7.41
N GLY A 451 -45.97 -0.49 7.58
CA GLY A 451 -46.74 -1.13 8.65
C GLY A 451 -45.96 -2.28 9.30
N PRO A 452 -46.03 -2.46 10.64
CA PRO A 452 -45.07 -3.23 11.42
C PRO A 452 -45.60 -4.63 11.79
N ALA A 453 -44.68 -5.55 12.15
CA ALA A 453 -45.04 -6.72 12.95
C ALA A 453 -43.93 -7.02 13.98
N ARG A 454 -44.34 -6.90 15.24
CA ARG A 454 -43.64 -7.35 16.45
C ARG A 454 -43.62 -8.88 16.53
N GLY A 455 -42.60 -9.39 17.21
CA GLY A 455 -42.80 -10.41 18.24
C GLY A 455 -41.93 -11.65 18.10
N GLY A 456 -41.15 -11.95 19.14
CA GLY A 456 -40.62 -13.29 19.35
C GLY A 456 -39.24 -13.34 20.00
N GLY A 457 -39.13 -12.90 21.25
CA GLY A 457 -37.94 -13.14 22.05
C GLY A 457 -37.72 -14.63 22.32
N ARG A 458 -36.47 -15.08 22.22
CA ARG A 458 -35.95 -16.21 23.01
C ARG A 458 -34.54 -15.87 23.47
N ARG A 459 -34.47 -15.47 24.74
CA ARG A 459 -33.26 -15.56 25.58
C ARG A 459 -32.84 -17.03 25.66
N ARG A 460 -31.55 -17.28 25.47
CA ARG A 460 -30.86 -18.51 25.93
C ARG A 460 -29.84 -18.13 27.01
N PRO A 461 -29.49 -19.07 27.90
CA PRO A 461 -29.19 -18.79 29.30
C PRO A 461 -27.71 -18.48 29.54
N VAL A 462 -27.46 -17.64 30.55
CA VAL A 462 -26.19 -17.53 31.25
C VAL A 462 -26.05 -18.75 32.18
N VAL A 463 -24.95 -19.49 32.06
CA VAL A 463 -24.52 -20.54 33.00
C VAL A 463 -23.04 -20.26 33.34
N PRO A 464 -22.61 -20.37 34.62
CA PRO A 464 -21.41 -19.73 35.14
C PRO A 464 -20.12 -20.54 34.89
N ALA A 465 -18.99 -19.86 35.05
CA ALA A 465 -17.65 -20.40 34.97
C ALA A 465 -17.37 -21.53 35.98
N ALA A 466 -16.93 -22.69 35.49
CA ALA A 466 -15.98 -23.60 36.15
C ALA A 466 -15.50 -24.69 35.15
N ALA A 467 -14.21 -25.00 35.23
CA ALA A 467 -13.40 -25.86 34.36
C ALA A 467 -13.96 -27.26 34.01
N ARG A 468 -13.62 -27.76 32.81
CA ARG A 468 -12.85 -29.01 32.56
C ARG A 468 -12.74 -29.31 31.06
N HIS A 469 -11.54 -29.71 30.65
CA HIS A 469 -11.18 -30.22 29.33
C HIS A 469 -12.25 -31.15 28.74
N VAL A 470 -12.74 -30.80 27.56
CA VAL A 470 -13.28 -31.78 26.62
C VAL A 470 -12.10 -32.18 25.74
N ALA A 471 -11.58 -33.39 25.94
CA ALA A 471 -10.50 -33.93 25.13
C ALA A 471 -10.94 -33.93 23.66
N ALA A 472 -10.19 -33.21 22.82
CA ALA A 472 -10.25 -33.37 21.37
C ALA A 472 -9.98 -34.84 21.00
N PRO A 473 -10.49 -35.36 19.87
CA PRO A 473 -10.05 -36.67 19.39
C PRO A 473 -8.52 -36.67 19.31
N GLU A 474 -7.87 -37.70 19.87
CA GLU A 474 -6.42 -37.83 19.86
C GLU A 474 -5.93 -37.70 18.41
N ASP A 475 -5.18 -36.63 18.14
CA ASP A 475 -4.51 -36.45 16.87
C ASP A 475 -3.49 -37.59 16.74
N PRO A 476 -3.57 -38.44 15.69
CA PRO A 476 -2.64 -39.54 15.53
C PRO A 476 -1.21 -39.08 15.18
N ARG A 477 -1.02 -37.79 14.90
CA ARG A 477 0.28 -37.17 14.66
C ARG A 477 1.04 -36.94 15.97
N GLU A 478 2.36 -36.89 15.87
CA GLU A 478 3.23 -36.71 17.02
C GLU A 478 2.96 -35.38 17.74
N PRO A 479 2.74 -35.36 19.08
CA PRO A 479 2.52 -34.13 19.83
C PRO A 479 3.71 -33.16 19.74
N THR A 480 3.40 -31.86 19.70
CA THR A 480 4.41 -30.80 19.73
C THR A 480 4.13 -29.79 20.83
N HIS A 481 5.15 -29.04 21.23
CA HIS A 481 5.07 -27.94 22.20
C HIS A 481 5.94 -26.76 21.78
N ILE A 482 5.59 -25.57 22.25
CA ILE A 482 6.33 -24.32 22.02
C ILE A 482 6.70 -23.71 23.36
N ASP A 483 8.01 -23.55 23.59
CA ASP A 483 8.54 -22.82 24.74
C ASP A 483 8.90 -21.39 24.32
N LEU A 484 8.31 -20.39 24.98
CA LEU A 484 8.65 -18.98 24.77
C LEU A 484 9.61 -18.46 25.84
N GLN A 485 10.55 -17.62 25.42
CA GLN A 485 11.29 -16.80 26.37
C GLN A 485 10.39 -15.70 26.93
N PRO A 486 10.55 -15.32 28.21
CA PRO A 486 9.77 -14.25 28.80
C PRO A 486 9.90 -12.93 28.02
N VAL A 487 8.76 -12.38 27.63
CA VAL A 487 8.66 -11.05 27.01
C VAL A 487 8.32 -9.99 28.05
N ALA A 488 8.57 -8.72 27.73
CA ALA A 488 8.22 -7.62 28.63
C ALA A 488 6.71 -7.57 28.88
N SER A 489 6.30 -7.48 30.15
CA SER A 489 4.89 -7.51 30.56
C SER A 489 4.14 -6.18 30.34
N ARG A 490 4.83 -5.15 29.83
CA ARG A 490 4.28 -3.84 29.48
C ARG A 490 4.99 -3.34 28.23
N LEU A 491 4.20 -3.08 27.20
CA LEU A 491 4.65 -2.62 25.89
C LEU A 491 3.78 -1.45 25.47
N TYR A 492 4.36 -0.50 24.74
CA TYR A 492 3.64 0.58 24.11
C TYR A 492 3.38 0.25 22.64
N ARG A 493 2.33 0.85 22.09
CA ARG A 493 2.05 0.83 20.65
C ARG A 493 3.27 1.33 19.88
N GLY A 494 3.67 0.61 18.85
CA GLY A 494 4.87 0.91 18.07
C GLY A 494 6.19 0.46 18.71
N ASP A 495 6.18 -0.10 19.93
CA ASP A 495 7.41 -0.65 20.51
C ASP A 495 7.85 -1.90 19.74
N PRO A 496 9.16 -2.02 19.45
CA PRO A 496 9.72 -3.26 18.95
C PRO A 496 9.76 -4.29 20.10
N LEU A 497 9.21 -5.46 19.84
CA LEU A 497 9.27 -6.62 20.71
C LEU A 497 10.08 -7.72 20.03
N ARG A 498 11.05 -8.29 20.74
CA ARG A 498 11.75 -9.49 20.29
C ARG A 498 11.06 -10.72 20.89
N VAL A 499 10.56 -11.59 20.03
CA VAL A 499 9.94 -12.87 20.42
C VAL A 499 10.91 -13.98 20.07
N VAL A 500 11.25 -14.80 21.06
CA VAL A 500 12.19 -15.91 20.93
C VAL A 500 11.55 -17.14 21.53
N GLY A 501 11.66 -18.26 20.84
CA GLY A 501 11.14 -19.52 21.36
C GLY A 501 11.73 -20.73 20.66
N HIS A 502 11.20 -21.88 21.01
CA HIS A 502 11.65 -23.18 20.52
C HIS A 502 10.46 -24.11 20.31
N VAL A 503 10.44 -24.83 19.20
CA VAL A 503 9.42 -25.83 18.87
C VAL A 503 10.02 -27.23 18.96
N ALA A 504 9.39 -28.11 19.71
CA ALA A 504 9.83 -29.49 19.85
C ALA A 504 8.68 -30.50 19.78
N ALA A 505 9.02 -31.70 19.31
CA ALA A 505 8.22 -32.91 19.34
C ALA A 505 8.89 -33.92 20.29
N GLU A 506 8.23 -35.04 20.60
CA GLU A 506 8.88 -36.12 21.39
C GLU A 506 10.16 -36.66 20.71
N SER A 507 10.19 -36.67 19.38
CA SER A 507 11.28 -37.13 18.52
C SER A 507 12.45 -36.14 18.43
N GLY A 508 12.29 -34.92 18.93
CA GLY A 508 13.34 -33.91 18.97
C GLY A 508 12.90 -32.52 18.45
N PRO A 509 13.88 -31.63 18.15
CA PRO A 509 13.58 -30.29 17.69
C PRO A 509 12.86 -30.30 16.34
N VAL A 510 11.85 -29.45 16.21
CA VAL A 510 11.05 -29.33 14.99
C VAL A 510 11.69 -28.27 14.12
N ALA A 511 12.58 -28.69 13.21
CA ALA A 511 13.35 -27.78 12.36
C ALA A 511 12.61 -27.36 11.08
N GLY A 512 12.94 -26.17 10.57
CA GLY A 512 12.46 -25.63 9.29
C GLY A 512 10.95 -25.33 9.21
N VAL A 513 10.19 -25.42 10.31
CA VAL A 513 8.74 -25.19 10.30
C VAL A 513 8.40 -23.71 10.55
N PRO A 514 7.30 -23.21 9.96
CA PRO A 514 6.79 -21.88 10.27
C PRO A 514 6.06 -21.87 11.61
N VAL A 515 6.26 -20.82 12.39
CA VAL A 515 5.48 -20.48 13.59
C VAL A 515 4.87 -19.10 13.42
N ARG A 516 3.57 -18.98 13.71
CA ARG A 516 2.81 -17.72 13.64
C ARG A 516 2.83 -17.03 14.99
N ILE A 517 3.07 -15.73 15.03
CA ILE A 517 3.11 -14.92 16.26
C ILE A 517 1.94 -13.93 16.21
N SER A 518 1.05 -14.00 17.18
CA SER A 518 -0.22 -13.26 17.21
C SER A 518 -0.50 -12.60 18.56
N LEU A 519 -1.31 -11.53 18.56
CA LEU A 519 -1.99 -11.00 19.74
C LEU A 519 -3.43 -11.52 19.77
N ILE A 520 -3.79 -12.14 20.88
CA ILE A 520 -5.14 -12.62 21.18
C ILE A 520 -5.78 -11.68 22.20
N ASP A 521 -7.02 -11.28 21.91
CA ASP A 521 -7.86 -10.56 22.87
C ASP A 521 -8.39 -11.56 23.90
N PRO A 522 -8.00 -11.46 25.20
CA PRO A 522 -8.42 -12.41 26.22
C PRO A 522 -9.92 -12.34 26.53
N ALA A 523 -10.62 -11.26 26.15
CA ALA A 523 -12.06 -11.12 26.36
C ALA A 523 -12.87 -11.94 25.35
N THR A 524 -12.39 -12.05 24.10
CA THR A 524 -13.06 -12.76 23.02
C THR A 524 -12.41 -14.08 22.66
N ASN A 525 -11.18 -14.31 23.14
CA ASN A 525 -10.32 -15.44 22.77
C ASN A 525 -10.11 -15.56 21.25
N ALA A 526 -10.15 -14.42 20.55
CA ALA A 526 -9.98 -14.33 19.11
C ALA A 526 -8.63 -13.70 18.78
N ILE A 527 -8.02 -14.15 17.67
CA ILE A 527 -6.84 -13.51 17.11
C ILE A 527 -7.23 -12.11 16.65
N ALA A 528 -6.71 -11.08 17.31
CA ALA A 528 -6.96 -9.70 16.93
C ALA A 528 -5.92 -9.20 15.94
N HIS A 529 -4.65 -9.59 16.11
CA HIS A 529 -3.56 -9.17 15.24
C HIS A 529 -2.58 -10.31 15.02
N VAL A 530 -2.23 -10.59 13.76
CA VAL A 530 -1.06 -11.43 13.43
C VAL A 530 0.15 -10.52 13.27
N LEU A 531 1.17 -10.72 14.09
CA LEU A 531 2.33 -9.83 14.16
C LEU A 531 3.46 -10.24 13.21
N ALA A 532 3.75 -11.54 13.13
CA ALA A 532 4.80 -12.09 12.28
C ALA A 532 4.65 -13.61 12.12
N THR A 533 5.47 -14.18 11.23
CA THR A 533 5.74 -15.62 11.15
C THR A 533 7.26 -15.77 11.12
N ALA A 534 7.78 -16.69 11.92
CA ALA A 534 9.20 -17.05 11.94
C ALA A 534 9.38 -18.49 11.49
N ARG A 535 10.56 -18.87 10.99
CA ARG A 535 10.92 -20.27 10.80
C ARG A 535 11.87 -20.72 11.90
N THR A 536 11.67 -21.93 12.37
CA THR A 536 12.60 -22.61 13.28
C THR A 536 13.88 -23.00 12.56
N ASP A 537 15.03 -22.84 13.19
CA ASP A 537 16.32 -23.31 12.69
C ASP A 537 16.47 -24.84 12.82
N SER A 538 17.67 -25.37 12.52
CA SER A 538 17.97 -26.80 12.64
C SER A 538 17.86 -27.37 14.06
N HIS A 539 17.79 -26.50 15.08
CA HIS A 539 17.61 -26.85 16.48
C HIS A 539 16.20 -26.53 16.97
N GLY A 540 15.23 -26.23 16.08
CA GLY A 540 13.87 -25.92 16.47
C GLY A 540 13.70 -24.50 17.06
N ALA A 541 14.76 -23.70 17.11
CA ALA A 541 14.72 -22.36 17.71
C ALA A 541 14.27 -21.32 16.69
N PHE A 542 13.50 -20.33 17.11
CA PHE A 542 13.10 -19.20 16.28
C PHE A 542 13.30 -17.86 17.00
N SER A 543 13.45 -16.81 16.21
CA SER A 543 13.54 -15.44 16.71
C SER A 543 12.90 -14.48 15.71
N ALA A 544 11.97 -13.65 16.17
CA ALA A 544 11.34 -12.60 15.39
C ALA A 544 11.44 -11.25 16.09
N ALA A 545 11.64 -10.19 15.31
CA ALA A 545 11.37 -8.83 15.76
C ALA A 545 9.97 -8.46 15.26
N VAL A 546 9.07 -8.13 16.18
CA VAL A 546 7.69 -7.74 15.91
C VAL A 546 7.44 -6.34 16.47
N VAL A 547 6.38 -5.69 16.03
CA VAL A 547 5.98 -4.37 16.54
C VAL A 547 4.54 -4.46 17.01
N ILE A 548 4.25 -3.87 18.17
CA ILE A 548 2.88 -3.81 18.67
C ILE A 548 2.05 -2.87 17.78
N PRO A 549 0.93 -3.34 17.17
CA PRO A 549 0.12 -2.53 16.27
C PRO A 549 -0.37 -1.25 16.95
N ALA A 550 -0.35 -0.13 16.22
CA ALA A 550 -0.74 1.16 16.78
C ALA A 550 -2.26 1.30 16.98
N ASP A 551 -3.04 0.47 16.31
CA ASP A 551 -4.49 0.36 16.41
C ASP A 551 -4.95 -0.68 17.44
N ALA A 552 -4.04 -1.44 18.06
CA ALA A 552 -4.39 -2.39 19.12
C ALA A 552 -5.02 -1.67 20.32
N ASP A 553 -6.23 -2.08 20.72
CA ASP A 553 -6.95 -1.49 21.85
C ASP A 553 -6.12 -1.51 23.14
N LEU A 554 -6.34 -0.52 23.99
CA LEU A 554 -5.66 -0.46 25.29
C LEU A 554 -6.22 -1.55 26.20
N GLY A 555 -5.38 -2.48 26.64
CA GLY A 555 -5.84 -3.58 27.48
C GLY A 555 -4.77 -4.64 27.73
N ALA A 556 -5.20 -5.72 28.38
CA ALA A 556 -4.42 -6.93 28.48
C ALA A 556 -4.53 -7.70 27.15
N TRP A 557 -3.40 -8.19 26.67
CA TRP A 557 -3.27 -8.97 25.45
C TRP A 557 -2.47 -10.23 25.75
N GLU A 558 -2.77 -11.30 25.05
CA GLU A 558 -2.00 -12.54 25.10
C GLU A 558 -1.16 -12.66 23.83
N LEU A 559 0.16 -12.80 23.98
CA LEU A 559 1.04 -13.08 22.86
C LEU A 559 1.09 -14.59 22.68
N VAL A 560 0.54 -15.10 21.58
CA VAL A 560 0.51 -16.52 21.28
C VAL A 560 1.37 -16.81 20.07
N VAL A 561 2.18 -17.85 20.17
CA VAL A 561 2.89 -18.43 19.05
C VAL A 561 2.24 -19.78 18.70
N GLU A 562 1.90 -19.98 17.44
CA GLU A 562 1.19 -21.16 16.95
C GLU A 562 2.03 -21.90 15.91
N TYR A 563 2.07 -23.22 16.03
CA TYR A 563 2.52 -24.13 14.98
C TYR A 563 1.31 -24.95 14.52
N GLU A 564 0.97 -24.88 13.24
CA GLU A 564 -0.23 -25.53 12.68
C GLU A 564 -0.10 -27.05 12.48
N GLY A 565 1.05 -27.63 12.84
CA GLY A 565 1.33 -29.04 12.58
C GLY A 565 1.77 -29.29 11.14
N ASP A 566 2.10 -30.53 10.85
CA ASP A 566 2.37 -31.00 9.49
C ASP A 566 1.82 -32.42 9.29
N ALA A 567 2.30 -33.13 8.27
CA ALA A 567 1.85 -34.49 7.97
C ALA A 567 2.21 -35.52 9.06
N ALA A 568 3.26 -35.25 9.85
CA ALA A 568 3.78 -36.16 10.87
C ALA A 568 3.51 -35.65 12.30
N ARG A 569 3.39 -34.34 12.49
CA ARG A 569 3.35 -33.66 13.79
C ARG A 569 2.06 -32.88 14.00
N ALA A 570 1.49 -32.96 15.19
CA ALA A 570 0.26 -32.28 15.58
C ALA A 570 0.50 -30.76 15.77
N PRO A 571 -0.53 -29.92 15.62
CA PRO A 571 -0.45 -28.50 15.95
C PRO A 571 -0.25 -28.26 17.45
N CYS A 572 0.34 -27.13 17.80
CA CYS A 572 0.43 -26.63 19.17
C CYS A 572 0.44 -25.11 19.22
N THR A 573 0.15 -24.59 20.41
CA THR A 573 0.22 -23.17 20.74
C THR A 573 1.14 -23.00 21.96
N SER A 574 1.82 -21.87 22.06
CA SER A 574 2.65 -21.54 23.23
C SER A 574 1.79 -21.39 24.50
N ASP A 575 2.35 -21.83 25.62
CA ASP A 575 1.79 -21.61 26.97
C ASP A 575 2.05 -20.21 27.53
#